data_AF-W2JEC6-F1
#
_entry.id   AF-W2JEC6-F1
#
_cell.length_a   1.000
_cell.length_b   1.000
_cell.length_c   1.000
_cell.angle_alpha   90.00
_cell.angle_beta   90.00
_cell.angle_gamma   90.00
#
_symmetry.space_group_name_H-M   'P 1'
#
loop_
_entity.id
_entity.type
_entity.pdbx_description
1 polymer ?
#
loop_
_entity_poly.entity_id
_entity_poly.type
_entity_poly.pdbx_seq_one_letter_code
_entity_poly.pdbx_strand_id
1 'polypeptide(L)'
;MHGSFDLYAVELETFLRRVNVWSGIEDPIGARSSTSDTQFAMMDNIARGAILHGVPTADAELIGHEMNAHEMWTRFGNMQTKREYANYIFARQQLYANKYTHERNMNDWLREM
;
A
#
# COMPACT_ATOMS: atom_id res chain seq x y z
N MET A 1 -5.67 4.64 17.70
CA MET A 1 -4.56 5.32 17.00
C MET A 1 -4.84 5.22 15.52
N HIS A 2 -4.98 6.36 14.84
CA HIS A 2 -5.21 6.42 13.40
C HIS A 2 -3.96 5.88 12.67
N GLY A 3 -4.16 5.03 11.66
CA GLY A 3 -3.09 4.23 11.07
C GLY A 3 -1.97 5.08 10.49
N SER A 4 -0.74 4.83 10.92
CA SER A 4 0.47 5.51 10.45
C SER A 4 1.08 4.76 9.25
N PHE A 5 1.98 5.43 8.52
CA PHE A 5 2.80 4.76 7.51
C PHE A 5 3.59 3.59 8.14
N ASP A 6 4.10 3.76 9.37
CA ASP A 6 4.81 2.71 10.08
C ASP A 6 3.91 1.48 10.32
N LEU A 7 2.64 1.68 10.68
CA LEU A 7 1.68 0.57 10.86
C LEU A 7 1.44 -0.14 9.53
N TYR A 8 1.20 0.61 8.45
CA TYR A 8 1.02 0.03 7.13
C TYR A 8 2.25 -0.77 6.68
N ALA A 9 3.46 -0.24 6.89
CA ALA A 9 4.70 -0.93 6.56
C ALA A 9 4.81 -2.27 7.29
N VAL A 10 4.50 -2.30 8.60
CA VAL A 10 4.51 -3.53 9.41
C VAL A 10 3.44 -4.53 8.95
N GLU A 11 2.23 -4.06 8.63
CA GLU A 11 1.15 -4.91 8.13
C GLU A 11 1.49 -5.52 6.76
N LEU A 12 2.03 -4.70 5.86
CA LEU A 12 2.48 -5.14 4.54
C LEU A 12 3.60 -6.17 4.64
N GLU A 13 4.64 -5.88 5.44
CA GLU A 13 5.74 -6.82 5.67
C GLU A 13 5.23 -8.14 6.24
N THR A 14 4.37 -8.09 7.27
CA THR A 14 3.79 -9.28 7.89
C THR A 14 3.02 -10.12 6.88
N PHE A 15 2.20 -9.48 6.04
CA PHE A 15 1.46 -10.15 4.98
C PHE A 15 2.38 -10.80 3.96
N LEU A 16 3.37 -10.07 3.44
CA LEU A 16 4.29 -10.56 2.41
C LEU A 16 5.23 -11.65 2.92
N ARG A 17 5.62 -11.61 4.20
CA ARG A 17 6.34 -12.70 4.86
C ARG A 17 5.47 -13.96 4.97
N ARG A 18 4.17 -13.81 5.29
CA ARG A 18 3.23 -14.94 5.37
C ARG A 18 3.05 -15.66 4.03
N VAL A 19 3.09 -14.94 2.91
CA VAL A 19 3.02 -15.51 1.55
C VAL A 19 4.39 -15.78 0.94
N ASN A 20 5.48 -15.65 1.71
CA ASN A 20 6.86 -15.93 1.32
C ASN A 20 7.37 -15.14 0.09
N VAL A 21 6.99 -13.87 -0.02
CA VAL A 21 7.44 -12.98 -1.13
C VAL A 21 8.21 -11.75 -0.67
N TRP A 22 8.31 -11.52 0.65
CA TRP A 22 8.99 -10.34 1.22
C TRP A 22 10.46 -10.19 0.77
N SER A 23 11.16 -11.30 0.55
CA SER A 23 12.56 -11.26 0.10
C SER A 23 12.76 -10.51 -1.22
N GLY A 24 11.76 -10.49 -2.10
CA GLY A 24 11.81 -9.71 -3.35
C GLY A 24 11.77 -8.19 -3.14
N ILE A 25 11.30 -7.73 -1.98
CA ILE A 25 11.36 -6.33 -1.56
C ILE A 25 12.63 -6.05 -0.75
N GLU A 26 13.04 -6.95 0.14
CA GLU A 26 14.19 -6.71 1.03
C GLU A 26 15.54 -6.83 0.31
N ASP A 27 15.70 -7.87 -0.50
CA ASP A 27 16.92 -8.16 -1.27
C ASP A 27 16.53 -8.77 -2.63
N PRO A 28 16.16 -7.95 -3.63
CA PRO A 28 15.75 -8.45 -4.93
C PRO A 28 16.85 -9.27 -5.64
N ILE A 29 18.13 -8.97 -5.39
CA ILE A 29 19.26 -9.68 -6.01
C ILE A 29 19.40 -11.08 -5.40
N GLY A 30 19.40 -11.20 -4.07
CA GLY A 30 19.44 -12.48 -3.38
C GLY A 30 18.19 -13.33 -3.64
N ALA A 31 17.01 -12.71 -3.67
CA ALA A 31 15.77 -13.38 -4.02
C ALA A 31 15.80 -13.95 -5.44
N ARG A 32 16.27 -13.17 -6.42
CA ARG A 32 16.42 -13.64 -7.81
C ARG A 32 17.45 -14.75 -7.95
N SER A 33 18.52 -14.71 -7.16
CA SER A 33 19.59 -15.73 -7.19
C SER A 33 19.17 -17.07 -6.57
N SER A 34 18.17 -17.05 -5.67
CA SER A 34 17.68 -18.23 -4.94
C SER A 34 16.43 -18.86 -5.54
N THR A 35 15.94 -18.33 -6.66
CA THR A 35 14.69 -18.78 -7.29
C THR A 35 14.77 -18.76 -8.81
N SER A 36 13.78 -19.35 -9.49
CA SER A 36 13.69 -19.26 -10.95
C SER A 36 13.20 -17.87 -11.38
N ASP A 37 13.59 -17.39 -12.57
CA ASP A 37 13.09 -16.10 -13.08
C ASP A 37 11.54 -16.04 -13.11
N THR A 38 10.87 -17.16 -13.42
CA THR A 38 9.41 -17.26 -13.40
C THR A 38 8.83 -17.09 -12.00
N GLN A 39 9.46 -17.69 -11.00
CA GLN A 39 9.02 -17.59 -9.62
C GLN A 39 9.31 -16.19 -9.06
N PHE A 40 10.46 -15.61 -9.41
CA PHE A 40 10.78 -14.22 -9.05
C PHE A 40 9.74 -13.24 -9.63
N ALA A 41 9.38 -13.38 -10.91
CA ALA A 41 8.36 -12.55 -11.54
C ALA A 41 6.98 -12.70 -10.88
N MET A 42 6.63 -13.91 -10.42
CA MET A 42 5.39 -14.14 -9.67
C MET A 42 5.43 -13.44 -8.30
N MET A 43 6.53 -13.60 -7.56
CA MET A 43 6.72 -12.95 -6.26
C MET A 43 6.64 -11.43 -6.39
N ASP A 44 7.32 -10.87 -7.40
CA ASP A 44 7.30 -9.45 -7.72
C ASP A 44 5.88 -8.95 -7.97
N ASN A 45 5.12 -9.61 -8.85
CA ASN A 45 3.74 -9.21 -9.15
C ASN A 45 2.82 -9.25 -7.92
N ILE A 46 2.96 -10.25 -7.04
CA ILE A 46 2.20 -10.33 -5.78
C ILE A 46 2.54 -9.14 -4.88
N ALA A 47 3.84 -8.86 -4.71
CA ALA A 47 4.32 -7.77 -3.89
C ALA A 47 3.83 -6.41 -4.43
N ARG A 48 3.93 -6.17 -5.74
CA ARG A 48 3.43 -4.95 -6.40
C ARG A 48 1.93 -4.76 -6.16
N GLY A 49 1.13 -5.81 -6.33
CA GLY A 49 -0.31 -5.77 -6.06
C GLY A 49 -0.64 -5.43 -4.60
N ALA A 50 0.10 -6.01 -3.65
CA ALA A 50 -0.09 -5.73 -2.23
C ALA A 50 0.27 -4.28 -1.86
N ILE A 51 1.37 -3.75 -2.40
CA ILE A 51 1.78 -2.35 -2.22
C ILE A 51 0.67 -1.42 -2.71
N LEU A 52 0.17 -1.62 -3.93
CA LEU A 52 -0.82 -0.72 -4.52
C LEU A 52 -2.15 -0.68 -3.74
N HIS A 53 -2.52 -1.76 -3.05
CA HIS A 53 -3.76 -1.82 -2.28
C HIS A 53 -3.76 -0.91 -1.03
N GLY A 54 -2.58 -0.58 -0.49
CA GLY A 54 -2.43 0.28 0.68
C GLY A 54 -2.05 1.73 0.37
N VAL A 55 -1.82 2.06 -0.89
CA VAL A 55 -1.29 3.37 -1.32
C VAL A 55 -2.43 4.27 -1.81
N PRO A 56 -2.39 5.60 -1.59
CA PRO A 56 -3.32 6.54 -2.22
C PRO A 56 -3.25 6.47 -3.75
N THR A 57 -4.37 6.68 -4.47
CA THR A 57 -4.39 6.56 -5.94
C THR A 57 -3.34 7.43 -6.64
N ALA A 58 -3.16 8.67 -6.19
CA ALA A 58 -2.17 9.58 -6.77
C ALA A 58 -0.73 9.05 -6.63
N ASP A 59 -0.40 8.48 -5.47
CA ASP A 59 0.91 7.90 -5.23
C ASP A 59 1.06 6.57 -5.99
N ALA A 60 -0.02 5.79 -6.10
CA ALA A 60 -0.05 4.54 -6.85
C ALA A 60 0.26 4.75 -8.34
N GLU A 61 -0.22 5.84 -8.94
CA GLU A 61 0.13 6.24 -10.30
C GLU A 61 1.61 6.60 -10.44
N LEU A 62 2.19 7.24 -9.42
CA LEU A 62 3.61 7.62 -9.45
C LEU A 62 4.53 6.41 -9.33
N ILE A 63 4.22 5.47 -8.42
CA ILE A 63 5.07 4.30 -8.16
C ILE A 63 4.77 3.11 -9.10
N GLY A 64 3.59 3.03 -9.72
CA GLY A 64 3.19 1.88 -10.53
C GLY A 64 4.09 1.61 -11.74
N HIS A 65 4.84 2.62 -12.18
CA HIS A 65 5.78 2.57 -13.30
C HIS A 65 7.19 2.08 -12.95
N GLU A 66 7.48 1.85 -11.67
CA GLU A 66 8.79 1.31 -11.25
C GLU A 66 9.01 -0.12 -11.77
N MET A 67 10.29 -0.51 -11.89
CA MET A 67 10.67 -1.76 -12.54
C MET A 67 10.26 -3.01 -11.75
N ASN A 68 10.21 -2.90 -10.42
CA ASN A 68 9.94 -4.01 -9.51
C ASN A 68 9.36 -3.51 -8.17
N ALA A 69 8.86 -4.43 -7.34
CA ALA A 69 8.26 -4.15 -6.04
C ALA A 69 9.22 -3.44 -5.07
N HIS A 70 10.51 -3.74 -5.12
CA HIS A 70 11.52 -3.09 -4.27
C HIS A 70 11.62 -1.60 -4.59
N GLU A 71 11.69 -1.23 -5.87
CA GLU A 71 11.71 0.16 -6.32
C GLU A 71 10.40 0.89 -5.99
N MET A 72 9.25 0.23 -6.21
CA MET A 72 7.95 0.77 -5.79
C MET A 72 7.91 1.12 -4.31
N TRP A 73 8.34 0.16 -3.46
CA TRP A 73 8.35 0.33 -2.00
C TRP A 73 9.30 1.44 -1.56
N THR A 74 10.50 1.48 -2.15
CA THR A 74 11.53 2.48 -1.84
C THR A 74 11.06 3.88 -2.25
N ARG A 75 10.51 4.03 -3.45
CA ARG A 75 9.98 5.31 -3.94
C ARG A 75 8.80 5.78 -3.10
N PHE A 76 7.88 4.88 -2.74
CA PHE A 76 6.76 5.21 -1.87
C PHE A 76 7.23 5.68 -0.49
N GLY A 77 8.15 4.96 0.14
CA GLY A 77 8.73 5.35 1.44
C GLY A 77 9.40 6.72 1.41
N ASN A 78 10.02 7.10 0.29
CA ASN A 78 10.66 8.41 0.12
C ASN A 78 9.66 9.55 -0.12
N MET A 79 8.52 9.28 -0.75
CA MET A 79 7.44 10.25 -0.98
C MET A 79 6.63 10.51 0.29
N GLN A 80 6.49 9.50 1.14
CA GLN A 80 5.48 9.50 2.17
C GLN A 80 5.96 10.14 3.48
N THR A 81 5.41 11.30 3.83
CA THR A 81 5.53 11.79 5.22
C THR A 81 4.53 11.07 6.13
N LYS A 82 4.90 10.80 7.39
CA LYS A 82 4.02 10.12 8.36
C LYS A 82 2.66 10.83 8.54
N ARG A 83 2.64 12.16 8.41
CA ARG A 83 1.45 12.99 8.55
C ARG A 83 0.49 12.84 7.38
N GLU A 84 1.00 12.89 6.15
CA GLU A 84 0.17 12.78 4.93
C GLU A 84 -0.49 11.41 4.85
N TYR A 85 0.22 10.34 5.21
CA TYR A 85 -0.34 9.00 5.18
C TYR A 85 -1.42 8.80 6.25
N ALA A 86 -1.17 9.32 7.45
CA ALA A 86 -2.16 9.25 8.53
C ALA A 86 -3.46 9.99 8.16
N ASN A 87 -3.36 11.14 7.48
CA ASN A 87 -4.52 11.87 6.97
C ASN A 87 -5.28 11.04 5.91
N TYR A 88 -4.57 10.38 5.00
CA TYR A 88 -5.19 9.49 4.02
C TYR A 88 -5.94 8.32 4.68
N ILE A 89 -5.29 7.61 5.60
CA ILE A 89 -5.91 6.49 6.31
C ILE A 89 -7.13 6.95 7.12
N PHE A 90 -7.03 8.09 7.79
CA PHE A 90 -8.16 8.68 8.51
C PHE A 90 -9.34 8.98 7.58
N ALA A 91 -9.10 9.68 6.47
CA ALA A 91 -10.15 10.00 5.50
C ALA A 91 -10.79 8.73 4.91
N ARG A 92 -9.97 7.73 4.56
CA ARG A 92 -10.43 6.42 4.06
C ARG A 92 -11.29 5.68 5.10
N GLN A 93 -10.89 5.71 6.38
CA GLN A 93 -11.67 5.11 7.46
C GLN A 93 -13.00 5.83 7.68
N GLN A 94 -13.03 7.16 7.65
CA GLN A 94 -14.27 7.95 7.73
C GLN A 94 -15.22 7.63 6.57
N LEU A 95 -14.69 7.50 5.34
CA LEU A 95 -15.45 7.11 4.16
C LEU A 95 -16.12 5.73 4.30
N TYR A 96 -15.40 4.74 4.83
CA TYR A 96 -15.97 3.40 5.03
C TYR A 96 -16.91 3.31 6.23
N ALA A 97 -16.66 4.07 7.29
CA ALA A 97 -17.50 4.09 8.49
C ALA A 97 -18.81 4.84 8.26
N ASN A 98 -18.79 5.96 7.52
CA ASN A 98 -19.96 6.78 7.23
C ASN A 98 -20.54 6.45 5.85
N LYS A 99 -21.08 5.23 5.68
CA LYS A 99 -21.80 4.89 4.45
C LYS A 99 -22.97 5.84 4.23
N TYR A 100 -23.01 6.47 3.06
CA TYR A 100 -24.17 7.27 2.64
C TYR A 100 -25.42 6.39 2.57
N THR A 101 -26.48 6.78 3.28
CA THR A 101 -27.82 6.22 3.12
C THR A 101 -28.68 7.22 2.35
N HIS A 102 -29.45 6.76 1.37
CA HIS A 102 -30.30 7.60 0.51
C HIS A 102 -31.35 8.44 1.29
N GLU A 103 -31.57 8.12 2.55
CA GLU A 103 -32.45 8.86 3.46
C GLU A 103 -31.82 10.14 4.02
N ARG A 104 -30.49 10.32 3.88
CA ARG A 104 -29.77 11.52 4.31
C ARG A 104 -29.54 12.51 3.18
N ASN A 105 -29.60 13.80 3.51
CA ASN A 105 -29.20 14.87 2.61
C ASN A 105 -27.70 14.78 2.33
N MET A 106 -27.31 14.77 1.05
CA MET A 106 -25.90 14.66 0.62
C MET A 106 -25.03 15.78 1.20
N ASN A 107 -25.54 17.02 1.28
CA ASN A 107 -24.77 18.16 1.80
C ASN A 107 -24.52 18.05 3.30
N ASP A 108 -25.48 17.52 4.05
CA ASP A 108 -25.33 17.32 5.49
C ASP A 108 -24.38 16.15 5.76
N TRP A 109 -24.48 15.07 4.97
CA TRP A 109 -23.56 13.93 5.04
C TRP A 109 -22.11 14.33 4.72
N LEU A 110 -21.88 15.16 3.70
CA LEU A 110 -20.54 15.68 3.37
C LEU A 110 -19.96 16.63 4.43
N ARG A 111 -20.81 17.29 5.23
CA ARG A 111 -20.39 18.18 6.34
C ARG A 111 -20.08 17.43 7.63
N GLU A 112 -20.68 16.26 7.82
CA GLU A 112 -20.43 15.37 8.97
C GLU A 112 -19.23 14.44 8.77
N MET A 113 -18.73 14.32 7.53
CA MET A 113 -17.49 13.61 7.18
C MET A 113 -16.22 14.35 7.58
#